data_AF-A0A815G1N1-F1
#
_entry.id   AF-A0A815G1N1-F1
#
_cell.length_a   1.000
_cell.length_b   1.000
_cell.length_c   1.000
_cell.angle_alpha   90.00
_cell.angle_beta   90.00
_cell.angle_gamma   90.00
#
_symmetry.space_group_name_H-M   'P 1'
#
loop_
_entity.id
_entity.type
_entity.pdbx_description
1 polymer ?
#
loop_
_entity_poly.entity_id
_entity_poly.type
_entity_poly.pdbx_seq_one_letter_code
_entity_poly.pdbx_strand_id
1 'polypeptide(L)'
;MKTIDVLLYIPNLIDYFRICLLVLAWYYFDKPIVFLTLYATQALLDAVDGWAARKFNQVSKFGSWLDVIIDNIGRGIIWTRVSSIGIFISSIEWITFLALNSHGSDWKSKLSSNNDLIIRNVMKNGFQTPFGFLTIVLGMHGLPIIIYTIKYRLLFDASSFLLQNIKIICIIGRLFSLYCEIYVIYLFITEDLLK
;
A
#
# COMPACT_ATOMS: atom_id res chain seq x y z
N MET A 1 13.12 18.39 21.53
CA MET A 1 13.63 17.97 20.21
C MET A 1 13.30 19.06 19.20
N LYS A 2 14.27 19.53 18.41
CA LYS A 2 13.95 20.51 17.37
C LYS A 2 13.20 19.77 16.27
N THR A 3 12.12 20.35 15.77
CA THR A 3 11.29 19.77 14.69
C THR A 3 12.10 19.38 13.46
N ILE A 4 13.19 20.10 13.20
CA ILE A 4 14.15 19.84 12.10
C ILE A 4 14.85 18.49 12.26
N ASP A 5 15.12 18.05 13.49
CA ASP A 5 15.84 16.79 13.74
C ASP A 5 15.05 15.61 13.18
N VAL A 6 13.71 15.64 13.32
CA VAL A 6 12.83 14.57 12.81
C VAL A 6 12.88 14.51 11.29
N LEU A 7 12.88 15.65 10.59
CA LEU A 7 12.94 15.66 9.11
C LEU A 7 14.23 15.04 8.57
N LEU A 8 15.32 15.10 9.35
CA LEU A 8 16.64 14.58 8.96
C LEU A 8 16.94 13.18 9.52
N TYR A 9 15.93 12.49 10.09
CA TYR A 9 16.09 11.10 10.49
C TYR A 9 16.45 10.21 9.30
N ILE A 10 17.31 9.23 9.55
CA ILE A 10 17.77 8.26 8.56
C ILE A 10 16.60 7.60 7.82
N PRO A 11 15.54 7.08 8.49
CA PRO A 11 14.35 6.58 7.80
C PRO A 11 13.71 7.61 6.87
N ASN A 12 13.55 8.87 7.31
CA ASN A 12 12.90 9.90 6.51
C ASN A 12 13.75 10.34 5.29
N LEU A 13 15.08 10.27 5.39
CA LEU A 13 15.97 10.47 4.23
C LEU A 13 15.81 9.34 3.20
N ILE A 14 15.61 8.10 3.65
CA ILE A 14 15.29 6.96 2.78
C ILE A 14 13.93 7.21 2.11
N ASP A 15 12.93 7.68 2.85
CA ASP A 15 11.61 8.04 2.30
C ASP A 15 11.69 9.13 1.23
N TYR A 16 12.50 10.17 1.42
CA TYR A 16 12.73 11.18 0.38
C TYR A 16 13.37 10.59 -0.87
N PHE A 17 14.31 9.65 -0.71
CA PHE A 17 14.87 8.93 -1.84
C PHE A 17 13.84 8.02 -2.54
N ARG A 18 12.94 7.38 -1.79
CA ARG A 18 11.79 6.63 -2.33
C ARG A 18 10.90 7.52 -3.19
N ILE A 19 10.64 8.76 -2.77
CA ILE A 19 9.90 9.75 -3.58
C ILE A 19 10.62 10.04 -4.89
N CYS A 20 11.94 10.27 -4.87
CA CYS A 20 12.71 10.49 -6.10
C CYS A 20 12.61 9.30 -7.07
N LEU A 21 12.71 8.07 -6.55
CA LEU A 21 12.52 6.85 -7.33
C LEU A 21 11.12 6.76 -7.93
N LEU A 22 10.06 7.11 -7.17
CA LEU A 22 8.68 7.14 -7.69
C LEU A 22 8.50 8.17 -8.81
N VAL A 23 9.09 9.36 -8.67
CA VAL A 23 9.02 10.39 -9.73
C VAL A 23 9.72 9.91 -11.00
N LEU A 24 10.89 9.28 -10.87
CA LEU A 24 11.58 8.66 -12.01
C LEU A 24 10.78 7.50 -12.60
N ALA A 25 10.16 6.65 -11.77
CA ALA A 25 9.30 5.58 -12.23
C ALA A 25 8.12 6.15 -13.04
N TRP A 26 7.43 7.16 -12.52
CA TRP A 26 6.35 7.84 -13.23
C TRP A 26 6.80 8.44 -14.58
N TYR A 27 7.97 9.06 -14.63
CA TYR A 27 8.54 9.59 -15.87
C TYR A 27 8.83 8.49 -16.90
N TYR A 28 9.37 7.35 -16.45
CA TYR A 28 9.68 6.19 -17.30
C TYR A 28 8.55 5.17 -17.40
N PHE A 29 7.30 5.54 -17.11
CA PHE A 29 6.17 4.61 -17.04
C PHE A 29 5.96 3.80 -18.33
N ASP A 30 6.25 4.39 -19.50
CA ASP A 30 6.10 3.72 -20.80
C ASP A 30 7.32 2.86 -21.21
N LYS A 31 8.38 2.83 -20.38
CA LYS A 31 9.55 1.95 -20.52
C LYS A 31 9.47 0.85 -19.45
N PRO A 32 8.83 -0.28 -19.74
CA PRO A 32 8.29 -1.14 -18.69
C PRO A 32 9.34 -1.85 -17.83
N ILE A 33 10.51 -2.16 -18.39
CA ILE A 33 11.63 -2.70 -17.62
C ILE A 33 12.17 -1.65 -16.64
N VAL A 34 12.41 -0.43 -17.11
CA VAL A 34 12.93 0.67 -16.29
C VAL A 34 11.94 1.04 -15.19
N PHE A 35 10.65 1.17 -15.55
CA PHE A 35 9.57 1.42 -14.59
C PHE A 35 9.54 0.38 -13.48
N LEU A 36 9.48 -0.92 -13.83
CA LEU A 36 9.39 -1.99 -12.84
C LEU A 36 10.64 -2.05 -11.96
N THR A 37 11.84 -1.82 -12.51
CA THR A 37 13.06 -1.79 -11.70
C THR A 37 13.03 -0.64 -10.70
N LEU A 38 12.65 0.57 -11.11
CA LEU A 38 12.57 1.73 -10.22
C LEU A 38 11.49 1.54 -9.15
N TYR A 39 10.30 1.08 -9.55
CA TYR A 39 9.18 0.81 -8.66
C TYR A 39 9.51 -0.30 -7.64
N ALA A 40 10.09 -1.42 -8.09
CA ALA A 40 10.51 -2.49 -7.21
C ALA A 40 11.62 -2.03 -6.24
N THR A 41 12.57 -1.22 -6.70
CA THR A 41 13.61 -0.66 -5.84
C THR A 41 13.01 0.22 -4.75
N GLN A 42 12.05 1.09 -5.08
CA GLN A 42 11.35 1.89 -4.08
C GLN A 42 10.59 1.00 -3.08
N ALA A 43 9.85 0.00 -3.55
CA ALA A 43 9.08 -0.89 -2.68
C ALA A 43 9.97 -1.74 -1.76
N LEU A 44 11.20 -2.07 -2.17
CA LEU A 44 12.16 -2.76 -1.31
C LEU A 44 12.74 -1.84 -0.22
N LEU A 45 12.90 -0.54 -0.51
CA LEU A 45 13.42 0.43 0.44
C LEU A 45 12.45 0.73 1.60
N ASP A 46 11.16 0.46 1.40
CA ASP A 46 10.12 0.45 2.45
C ASP A 46 10.51 -0.40 3.67
N ALA A 47 10.99 -1.61 3.42
CA ALA A 47 11.44 -2.47 4.50
C ALA A 47 12.69 -1.92 5.20
N VAL A 48 13.52 -1.16 4.47
CA VAL A 48 14.79 -0.60 4.94
C VAL A 48 14.56 0.62 5.83
N ASP A 49 13.63 1.51 5.50
CA ASP A 49 13.31 2.66 6.36
C ASP A 49 12.75 2.20 7.73
N GLY A 50 11.85 1.22 7.75
CA GLY A 50 11.26 0.72 8.98
C GLY A 50 12.30 -0.01 9.84
N TRP A 51 13.22 -0.74 9.21
CA TRP A 51 14.37 -1.33 9.88
C TRP A 51 15.30 -0.25 10.46
N ALA A 52 15.63 0.79 9.69
CA ALA A 52 16.48 1.89 10.13
C ALA A 52 15.84 2.65 11.30
N ALA A 53 14.54 2.94 11.25
CA ALA A 53 13.81 3.60 12.31
C ALA A 53 13.92 2.85 13.64
N ARG A 54 13.78 1.52 13.62
CA ARG A 54 13.93 0.66 14.82
C ARG A 54 15.38 0.57 15.28
N LYS A 55 16.32 0.42 14.35
CA LYS A 55 17.75 0.26 14.67
C LYS A 55 18.36 1.51 15.29
N PHE A 56 17.99 2.69 14.78
CA PHE A 56 18.51 3.98 15.25
C PHE A 56 17.62 4.64 16.30
N ASN A 57 16.54 3.98 16.74
CA ASN A 57 15.54 4.53 17.66
C ASN A 57 14.98 5.89 17.20
N GLN A 58 14.74 6.01 15.89
CA GLN A 58 14.27 7.20 15.18
C GLN A 58 12.80 7.06 14.72
N VAL A 59 11.99 6.31 15.47
CA VAL A 59 10.57 6.13 15.17
C VAL A 59 9.82 7.44 15.44
N SER A 60 9.08 7.94 14.46
CA SER A 60 8.30 9.17 14.57
C SER A 60 6.95 9.05 13.88
N LYS A 61 5.93 9.76 14.40
CA LYS A 61 4.60 9.81 13.78
C LYS A 61 4.65 10.36 12.34
N PHE A 62 5.52 11.35 12.12
CA PHE A 62 5.74 11.92 10.78
C PHE A 62 6.28 10.87 9.80
N GLY A 63 7.33 10.13 10.17
CA GLY A 63 7.89 9.06 9.32
C GLY A 63 6.84 7.99 9.00
N SER A 64 6.07 7.54 9.99
CA SER A 64 4.98 6.57 9.75
C SER A 64 3.88 7.10 8.83
N TRP A 65 3.64 8.41 8.78
CA TRP A 65 2.70 9.00 7.81
C TRP A 65 3.31 9.12 6.42
N LEU A 66 4.57 9.56 6.35
CA LEU A 66 5.30 9.74 5.11
C LEU A 66 5.39 8.42 4.34
N ASP A 67 5.70 7.33 5.03
CA ASP A 67 5.74 5.97 4.51
C ASP A 67 4.45 5.57 3.78
N VAL A 68 3.30 5.65 4.48
CA VAL A 68 1.99 5.30 3.92
C VAL A 68 1.58 6.23 2.76
N ILE A 69 1.96 7.50 2.83
CA ILE A 69 1.71 8.48 1.75
C ILE A 69 2.48 8.09 0.48
N ILE A 70 3.76 7.74 0.59
CA ILE A 70 4.60 7.33 -0.53
C ILE A 70 4.00 6.08 -1.19
N ASP A 71 3.56 5.12 -0.38
CA ASP A 71 2.92 3.90 -0.83
C ASP A 71 1.61 4.15 -1.58
N ASN A 72 0.74 5.03 -1.05
CA ASN A 72 -0.49 5.44 -1.71
C ASN A 72 -0.21 6.14 -3.05
N ILE A 73 0.80 7.02 -3.12
CA ILE A 73 1.21 7.70 -4.36
C ILE A 73 1.70 6.67 -5.38
N GLY A 74 2.58 5.76 -4.96
CA GLY A 74 3.13 4.71 -5.82
C GLY A 74 2.04 3.84 -6.45
N ARG A 75 1.09 3.36 -5.65
CA ARG A 75 -0.05 2.58 -6.18
C ARG A 75 -0.99 3.43 -7.04
N GLY A 76 -1.25 4.68 -6.66
CA GLY A 76 -2.07 5.62 -7.43
C GLY A 76 -1.53 5.88 -8.83
N ILE A 77 -0.20 6.02 -8.98
CA ILE A 77 0.46 6.16 -10.30
C ILE A 77 0.14 4.97 -11.21
N ILE A 78 0.23 3.74 -10.70
CA ILE A 78 -0.07 2.55 -11.52
C ILE A 78 -1.55 2.52 -11.84
N TRP A 79 -2.41 2.61 -10.82
CA TRP A 79 -3.86 2.49 -10.98
C TRP A 79 -4.43 3.45 -12.03
N THR A 80 -4.08 4.73 -11.93
CA THR A 80 -4.58 5.78 -12.84
C THR A 80 -4.14 5.58 -14.29
N ARG A 81 -3.05 4.87 -14.54
CA ARG A 81 -2.52 4.61 -15.88
C ARG A 81 -2.91 3.24 -16.44
N VAL A 82 -3.23 2.26 -15.59
CA VAL A 82 -3.59 0.89 -16.02
C VAL A 82 -5.09 0.66 -16.14
N SER A 83 -5.92 1.43 -15.43
CA SER A 83 -7.37 1.22 -15.39
C SER A 83 -8.14 2.53 -15.27
N SER A 84 -9.27 2.64 -15.96
CA SER A 84 -10.16 3.81 -15.87
C SER A 84 -10.79 3.96 -14.48
N ILE A 85 -11.10 2.84 -13.79
CA ILE A 85 -11.59 2.85 -12.41
C ILE A 85 -10.45 3.06 -11.38
N GLY A 86 -9.19 3.10 -11.83
CA GLY A 86 -8.03 3.22 -10.96
C GLY A 86 -8.03 4.49 -10.10
N ILE A 87 -8.58 5.59 -10.61
CA ILE A 87 -8.72 6.82 -9.82
C ILE A 87 -9.68 6.64 -8.64
N PHE A 88 -10.77 5.91 -8.83
CA PHE A 88 -11.73 5.61 -7.77
C PHE A 88 -11.10 4.69 -6.71
N ILE A 89 -10.37 3.66 -7.15
CA ILE A 89 -9.62 2.77 -6.27
C ILE A 89 -8.61 3.57 -5.42
N SER A 90 -7.81 4.44 -6.04
CA SER A 90 -6.85 5.27 -5.33
C SER A 90 -7.53 6.23 -4.35
N SER A 91 -8.66 6.83 -4.72
CA SER A 91 -9.43 7.68 -3.81
C SER A 91 -9.90 6.93 -2.55
N ILE A 92 -10.34 5.67 -2.69
CA ILE A 92 -10.71 4.86 -1.53
C ILE A 92 -9.50 4.62 -0.62
N GLU A 93 -8.34 4.26 -1.17
CA GLU A 93 -7.11 4.06 -0.39
C GLU A 93 -6.72 5.32 0.40
N TRP A 94 -6.91 6.51 -0.18
CA TRP A 94 -6.70 7.79 0.51
C TRP A 94 -7.69 8.04 1.64
N ILE A 95 -8.98 7.76 1.41
CA ILE A 95 -10.01 7.92 2.45
C ILE A 95 -9.76 6.92 3.58
N THR A 96 -9.39 5.68 3.27
CA THR A 96 -9.01 4.67 4.27
C THR A 96 -7.79 5.11 5.08
N PHE A 97 -6.77 5.69 4.46
CA PHE A 97 -5.63 6.26 5.19
C PHE A 97 -6.06 7.34 6.20
N LEU A 98 -6.92 8.27 5.78
CA LEU A 98 -7.47 9.31 6.66
C LEU A 98 -8.29 8.72 7.82
N ALA A 99 -9.15 7.76 7.51
CA ALA A 99 -9.97 7.05 8.50
C ALA A 99 -9.11 6.24 9.49
N LEU A 100 -8.02 5.60 9.05
CA LEU A 100 -7.10 4.91 9.97
C LEU A 100 -6.38 5.88 10.90
N ASN A 101 -5.95 7.02 10.36
CA ASN A 101 -5.17 7.99 11.12
C ASN A 101 -6.00 8.67 12.22
N SER A 102 -7.32 8.80 12.06
CA SER A 102 -8.21 9.33 13.10
C SER A 102 -8.37 8.39 14.31
N HIS A 103 -8.16 7.08 14.14
CA HIS A 103 -8.25 6.09 15.22
C HIS A 103 -7.00 6.03 16.12
N GLY A 104 -5.92 6.77 15.77
CA GLY A 104 -4.68 6.82 16.52
C GLY A 104 -3.77 5.61 16.31
N SER A 105 -2.69 5.47 17.09
CA SER A 105 -1.70 4.39 16.95
C SER A 105 -2.25 2.98 17.18
N ASP A 106 -3.38 2.87 17.87
CA ASP A 106 -3.95 1.61 18.34
C ASP A 106 -4.98 1.03 17.36
N TRP A 107 -5.11 1.60 16.17
CA TRP A 107 -6.05 1.14 15.15
C TRP A 107 -5.88 -0.36 14.82
N LYS A 108 -4.63 -0.87 14.81
CA LYS A 108 -4.33 -2.28 14.52
C LYS A 108 -4.89 -3.22 15.57
N SER A 109 -4.76 -2.86 16.86
CA SER A 109 -5.29 -3.68 17.96
C SER A 109 -6.82 -3.65 17.97
N LYS A 110 -7.42 -2.47 17.77
CA LYS A 110 -8.88 -2.31 17.65
C LYS A 110 -9.49 -3.17 16.54
N LEU A 111 -8.90 -3.16 15.35
CA LEU A 111 -9.38 -3.98 14.23
C LEU A 111 -9.13 -5.48 14.46
N SER A 112 -8.04 -5.83 15.15
CA SER A 112 -7.72 -7.22 15.50
C SER A 112 -8.65 -7.80 16.57
N SER A 113 -9.20 -6.96 17.45
CA SER A 113 -10.21 -7.34 18.45
C SER A 113 -11.65 -7.25 17.96
N ASN A 114 -11.87 -6.94 16.67
CA ASN A 114 -13.21 -6.73 16.14
C ASN A 114 -14.01 -8.04 16.04
N ASN A 115 -15.33 -7.93 16.14
CA ASN A 115 -16.28 -9.02 15.99
C ASN A 115 -16.33 -9.57 14.55
N ASP A 116 -15.97 -8.76 13.55
CA ASP A 116 -15.97 -9.20 12.15
C ASP A 116 -14.86 -10.23 11.89
N LEU A 117 -15.27 -11.44 11.47
CA LEU A 117 -14.39 -12.57 11.19
C LEU A 117 -13.39 -12.29 10.07
N ILE A 118 -13.81 -11.56 9.03
CA ILE A 118 -12.98 -11.28 7.85
C ILE A 118 -11.86 -10.32 8.27
N ILE A 119 -12.24 -9.20 8.90
CA ILE A 119 -11.30 -8.18 9.36
C ILE A 119 -10.31 -8.79 10.35
N ARG A 120 -10.80 -9.54 11.34
CA ARG A 120 -9.95 -10.19 12.34
C ARG A 120 -8.92 -11.13 11.69
N ASN A 121 -9.34 -11.93 10.70
CA ASN A 121 -8.46 -12.86 10.02
C ASN A 121 -7.41 -12.17 9.13
N VAL A 122 -7.76 -11.05 8.48
CA VAL A 122 -6.82 -10.22 7.70
C VAL A 122 -5.80 -9.57 8.63
N MET A 123 -6.25 -9.01 9.75
CA MET A 123 -5.41 -8.25 10.68
C MET A 123 -4.50 -9.12 11.55
N LYS A 124 -4.80 -10.43 11.67
CA LYS A 124 -4.07 -11.38 12.51
C LYS A 124 -2.56 -11.36 12.22
N ASN A 125 -1.76 -11.39 13.29
CA ASN A 125 -0.29 -11.32 13.24
C ASN A 125 0.26 -10.14 12.42
N GLY A 126 -0.48 -9.03 12.33
CA GLY A 126 -0.06 -7.87 11.53
C GLY A 126 0.04 -8.20 10.04
N PHE A 127 -1.00 -8.84 9.49
CA PHE A 127 -1.13 -9.25 8.08
C PHE A 127 -0.28 -10.46 7.67
N GLN A 128 0.51 -11.05 8.57
CA GLN A 128 1.39 -12.18 8.28
C GLN A 128 0.68 -13.55 8.25
N THR A 129 -0.59 -13.58 7.85
CA THR A 129 -1.34 -14.81 7.58
C THR A 129 -1.48 -15.02 6.07
N PRO A 130 -1.72 -16.25 5.58
CA PRO A 130 -1.98 -16.47 4.15
C PRO A 130 -3.12 -15.59 3.62
N PHE A 131 -4.14 -15.35 4.45
CA PHE A 131 -5.28 -14.50 4.10
C PHE A 131 -4.92 -13.00 4.11
N GLY A 132 -4.13 -12.54 5.09
CA GLY A 132 -3.57 -11.19 5.12
C GLY A 132 -2.64 -10.92 3.93
N PHE A 133 -1.79 -11.87 3.57
CA PHE A 133 -0.94 -11.82 2.39
C PHE A 133 -1.73 -11.74 1.08
N LEU A 134 -2.76 -12.59 0.92
CA LEU A 134 -3.65 -12.55 -0.24
C LEU A 134 -4.33 -11.18 -0.37
N THR A 135 -4.82 -10.65 0.74
CA THR A 135 -5.56 -9.40 0.76
C THR A 135 -4.64 -8.21 0.51
N ILE A 136 -3.70 -7.97 1.41
CA ILE A 136 -2.85 -6.77 1.38
C ILE A 136 -1.77 -6.87 0.31
N VAL A 137 -0.99 -7.95 0.28
CA VAL A 137 0.17 -8.02 -0.62
C VAL A 137 -0.27 -8.30 -2.05
N LEU A 138 -1.03 -9.37 -2.30
CA LEU A 138 -1.45 -9.72 -3.67
C LEU A 138 -2.55 -8.80 -4.19
N GLY A 139 -3.54 -8.46 -3.36
CA GLY A 139 -4.66 -7.61 -3.75
C GLY A 139 -4.29 -6.16 -3.95
N MET A 140 -3.71 -5.52 -2.93
CA MET A 140 -3.42 -4.09 -2.95
C MET A 140 -2.20 -3.75 -3.82
N HIS A 141 -1.08 -4.49 -3.68
CA HIS A 141 0.15 -4.24 -4.43
C HIS A 141 0.30 -5.09 -5.68
N GLY A 142 -0.05 -6.39 -5.62
CA GLY A 142 0.16 -7.33 -6.72
C GLY A 142 -0.72 -7.05 -7.94
N LEU A 143 -2.02 -6.82 -7.75
CA LEU A 143 -2.97 -6.60 -8.84
C LEU A 143 -2.57 -5.49 -9.82
N PRO A 144 -2.26 -4.24 -9.39
CA PRO A 144 -1.90 -3.18 -10.33
C PRO A 144 -0.65 -3.51 -11.14
N ILE A 145 0.35 -4.19 -10.54
CA ILE A 145 1.56 -4.64 -11.23
C ILE A 145 1.22 -5.74 -12.26
N ILE A 146 0.38 -6.71 -11.91
CA ILE A 146 -0.04 -7.76 -12.85
C ILE A 146 -0.77 -7.15 -14.05
N ILE A 147 -1.70 -6.23 -13.83
CA ILE A 147 -2.39 -5.53 -14.93
C ILE A 147 -1.38 -4.76 -15.80
N TYR A 148 -0.42 -4.07 -15.17
CA TYR A 148 0.67 -3.38 -15.88
C TYR A 148 1.48 -4.33 -16.77
N THR A 149 1.92 -5.48 -16.23
CA THR A 149 2.72 -6.46 -17.00
C THR A 149 1.96 -7.05 -18.18
N ILE A 150 0.64 -7.29 -18.04
CA ILE A 150 -0.24 -7.72 -19.13
C ILE A 150 -0.35 -6.63 -20.20
N LYS A 151 -0.56 -5.36 -19.78
CA LYS A 151 -0.72 -4.21 -20.69
C LYS A 151 0.49 -4.03 -21.61
N TYR A 152 1.70 -4.13 -21.07
CA TYR A 152 2.94 -3.94 -21.82
C TYR A 152 3.53 -5.24 -22.40
N ARG A 153 2.82 -6.37 -22.29
CA ARG A 153 3.23 -7.69 -22.80
C ARG A 153 4.66 -8.09 -22.41
N LEU A 154 5.06 -7.75 -21.18
CA LEU A 154 6.43 -7.94 -20.69
C LEU A 154 6.83 -9.42 -20.57
N LEU A 155 5.88 -10.28 -20.28
CA LEU A 155 6.07 -11.72 -20.29
C LEU A 155 5.68 -12.22 -21.69
N PHE A 156 6.57 -12.98 -22.34
CA PHE A 156 6.41 -13.56 -23.69
C PHE A 156 5.08 -14.28 -23.89
N ASP A 157 4.43 -14.68 -22.79
CA ASP A 157 3.13 -15.32 -22.76
C ASP A 157 2.16 -14.51 -21.87
N ALA A 158 1.89 -13.25 -22.22
CA ALA A 158 0.91 -12.40 -21.53
C ALA A 158 -0.53 -12.98 -21.60
N SER A 159 -0.76 -13.88 -22.56
CA SER A 159 -1.93 -14.75 -22.70
C SER A 159 -1.87 -16.05 -21.90
N SER A 160 -0.75 -16.33 -21.22
CA SER A 160 -0.58 -17.58 -20.50
C SER A 160 -1.71 -17.80 -19.50
N PHE A 161 -2.21 -19.03 -19.49
CA PHE A 161 -3.17 -19.52 -18.52
C PHE A 161 -2.72 -19.19 -17.08
N LEU A 162 -1.42 -19.31 -16.80
CA LEU A 162 -0.84 -18.98 -15.50
C LEU A 162 -1.05 -17.52 -15.10
N LEU A 163 -0.73 -16.56 -15.97
CA LEU A 163 -0.85 -15.13 -15.66
C LEU A 163 -2.31 -14.72 -15.45
N GLN A 164 -3.24 -15.32 -16.20
CA GLN A 164 -4.67 -15.08 -16.00
C GLN A 164 -5.17 -15.62 -14.65
N ASN A 165 -4.70 -16.80 -14.22
CA ASN A 165 -5.04 -17.34 -12.90
C ASN A 165 -4.47 -16.47 -11.76
N ILE A 166 -3.23 -16.02 -11.89
CA ILE A 166 -2.62 -15.09 -10.93
C ILE A 166 -3.43 -13.79 -10.85
N LYS A 167 -3.85 -13.24 -12.00
CA LYS A 167 -4.71 -12.05 -12.05
C LYS A 167 -6.02 -12.28 -11.29
N ILE A 168 -6.68 -13.42 -11.47
CA ILE A 168 -7.93 -13.75 -10.77
C ILE A 168 -7.70 -13.81 -9.26
N ILE A 169 -6.62 -14.44 -8.79
CA ILE A 169 -6.25 -14.49 -7.38
C ILE A 169 -6.04 -13.06 -6.83
N CYS A 170 -5.35 -12.20 -7.57
CA CYS A 170 -5.12 -10.81 -7.17
C CYS A 170 -6.44 -10.00 -7.14
N ILE A 171 -7.38 -10.25 -8.08
CA ILE A 171 -8.71 -9.64 -8.06
C ILE A 171 -9.48 -10.04 -6.79
N ILE A 172 -9.46 -11.32 -6.43
CA ILE A 172 -10.09 -11.81 -5.19
C ILE A 172 -9.46 -11.10 -3.98
N GLY A 173 -8.13 -11.02 -3.91
CA GLY A 173 -7.44 -10.27 -2.86
C GLY A 173 -7.84 -8.79 -2.81
N ARG A 174 -8.02 -8.15 -3.96
CA ARG A 174 -8.45 -6.75 -4.03
C ARG A 174 -9.89 -6.54 -3.56
N LEU A 175 -10.80 -7.48 -3.82
CA LEU A 175 -12.17 -7.44 -3.32
C LEU A 175 -12.20 -7.52 -1.78
N PHE A 176 -11.39 -8.40 -1.19
CA PHE A 176 -11.23 -8.43 0.27
C PHE A 176 -10.58 -7.16 0.82
N SER A 177 -9.63 -6.58 0.10
CA SER A 177 -9.02 -5.30 0.49
C SER A 177 -10.05 -4.18 0.49
N LEU A 178 -10.90 -4.14 -0.55
CA LEU A 178 -11.98 -3.16 -0.69
C LEU A 178 -12.99 -3.29 0.44
N TYR A 179 -13.34 -4.52 0.80
CA TYR A 179 -14.18 -4.78 1.97
C TYR A 179 -13.58 -4.20 3.25
N CYS A 180 -12.28 -4.45 3.50
CA CYS A 180 -11.58 -3.91 4.66
C CYS A 180 -11.53 -2.38 4.65
N GLU A 181 -11.24 -1.77 3.50
CA GLU A 181 -11.22 -0.31 3.29
C GLU A 181 -12.58 0.31 3.61
N ILE A 182 -13.67 -0.23 3.05
CA ILE A 182 -15.05 0.23 3.30
C ILE A 182 -15.41 0.05 4.77
N TYR A 183 -15.04 -1.08 5.37
CA TYR A 183 -15.33 -1.35 6.78
C TYR A 183 -14.65 -0.34 7.71
N VAL A 184 -13.39 0.00 7.46
CA VAL A 184 -12.64 1.01 8.22
C VAL A 184 -13.29 2.39 8.09
N ILE A 185 -13.74 2.75 6.88
CA ILE A 185 -14.45 4.02 6.63
C ILE A 185 -15.79 4.03 7.36
N TYR A 186 -16.53 2.92 7.34
CA TYR A 186 -17.79 2.77 8.07
C TYR A 186 -17.58 2.96 9.57
N LEU A 187 -16.57 2.30 10.15
CA LEU A 187 -16.22 2.45 11.57
C LEU A 187 -15.95 3.91 11.92
N PHE A 188 -15.14 4.59 11.11
CA PHE A 188 -14.84 6.01 11.30
C PHE A 188 -16.11 6.88 11.35
N ILE A 189 -17.02 6.68 10.40
CA ILE A 189 -18.29 7.43 10.35
C ILE A 189 -19.16 7.12 11.57
N THR A 190 -19.26 5.85 11.97
CA THR A 190 -20.07 5.47 13.13
C THR A 190 -19.52 6.01 14.45
N GLU A 191 -18.20 6.00 14.64
CA GLU A 191 -17.57 6.56 15.83
C GLU A 191 -17.73 8.08 15.90
N ASP A 192 -17.76 8.77 14.75
CA ASP A 192 -17.97 10.22 14.70
C ASP A 192 -19.43 10.61 15.00
N LEU A 193 -20.40 9.84 14.48
CA LEU A 193 -21.83 10.06 14.74
C LEU A 193 -22.25 9.78 16.19
N LEU A 194 -21.46 9.02 16.94
CA LEU A 194 -21.74 8.66 18.34
C LEU A 194 -21.11 9.63 19.37
N LYS A 195 -20.37 10.64 18.92
CA LYS A 195 -19.83 11.73 19.76
C LYS A 195 -20.80 12.89 19.87
#